data_AF-A0A7G2UAV1-F1
#
_entry.id   AF-A0A7G2UAV1-F1
#
_cell.length_a   1.000
_cell.length_b   1.000
_cell.length_c   1.000
_cell.angle_alpha   90.00
_cell.angle_beta   90.00
_cell.angle_gamma   90.00
#
_symmetry.space_group_name_H-M   'P 1'
#
loop_
_entity.id
_entity.type
_entity.pdbx_description
1 polymer ?
#
loop_
_entity_poly.entity_id
_entity_poly.type
_entity_poly.pdbx_seq_one_letter_code
_entity_poly.pdbx_strand_id
1 'polypeptide(L)'
;MGVAEDLADELARDVIKYIDATGGDEKIIADIVGVLGASSQTAEEAFLTAIRVRRANIKARALLMERARAFKAEQEAKAGASKQPE
;
A
#
# COMPACT_ATOMS: atom_id res chain seq x y z
N MET A 1 -6.69 -9.08 16.83
CA MET A 1 -5.71 -9.89 16.08
C MET A 1 -4.77 -10.51 17.10
N GLY A 2 -3.99 -11.52 16.72
CA GLY A 2 -2.94 -12.05 17.59
C GLY A 2 -1.71 -11.16 17.56
N VAL A 3 -0.84 -11.33 18.56
CA VAL A 3 0.39 -10.53 18.70
C VAL A 3 1.30 -10.68 17.48
N ALA A 4 1.35 -11.88 16.87
CA ALA A 4 2.15 -12.13 15.68
C ALA A 4 1.64 -11.34 14.47
N GLU A 5 0.33 -11.31 14.24
CA GLU A 5 -0.27 -10.59 13.11
C GLU A 5 -0.14 -9.08 13.25
N ASP A 6 -0.34 -8.54 14.46
CA ASP A 6 -0.23 -7.11 14.71
C ASP A 6 1.22 -6.62 14.51
N LEU A 7 2.21 -7.31 15.11
CA LEU A 7 3.62 -6.97 14.94
C LEU A 7 4.10 -7.17 13.50
N ALA A 8 3.62 -8.21 12.83
CA ALA A 8 3.95 -8.45 11.43
C ALA A 8 3.37 -7.38 10.49
N ASP A 9 2.16 -6.88 10.76
CA ASP A 9 1.55 -5.80 9.99
C ASP A 9 2.29 -4.46 10.16
N GLU A 10 2.69 -4.14 11.39
CA GLU A 10 3.54 -2.98 11.67
C GLU A 10 4.88 -3.07 10.94
N LEU A 11 5.56 -4.22 11.04
CA LEU A 11 6.81 -4.46 10.35
C LEU A 11 6.66 -4.38 8.82
N ALA A 12 5.59 -4.96 8.26
CA ALA A 12 5.29 -4.90 6.84
C ALA A 12 5.09 -3.46 6.35
N ARG A 13 4.44 -2.61 7.16
CA ARG A 13 4.27 -1.19 6.85
C ARG A 13 5.63 -0.48 6.75
N ASP A 14 6.51 -0.73 7.70
CA ASP A 14 7.81 -0.06 7.76
C ASP A 14 8.76 -0.53 6.66
N VAL A 15 8.72 -1.82 6.32
CA VAL A 15 9.43 -2.36 5.15
C VAL A 15 8.96 -1.71 3.85
N ILE A 16 7.65 -1.55 3.64
CA ILE A 16 7.13 -0.88 2.43
C ILE A 16 7.61 0.58 2.38
N LYS A 17 7.57 1.32 3.50
CA LYS A 17 8.11 2.69 3.55
C LYS A 17 9.60 2.74 3.22
N TYR A 18 10.37 1.78 3.71
CA TYR A 18 11.80 1.68 3.39
C TYR A 18 12.02 1.44 1.90
N ILE A 19 11.27 0.52 1.28
CA ILE A 19 11.35 0.23 -0.16
C ILE A 19 11.01 1.49 -0.96
N ASP A 20 9.95 2.20 -0.59
CA ASP A 20 9.55 3.45 -1.25
C ASP A 20 10.63 4.54 -1.11
N ALA A 21 11.25 4.66 0.08
CA ALA A 21 12.29 5.66 0.36
C ALA A 21 13.64 5.36 -0.32
N THR A 22 13.97 4.09 -0.53
CA THR A 22 15.22 3.65 -1.16
C THR A 22 15.13 3.52 -2.68
N GLY A 23 13.95 3.76 -3.26
CA GLY A 23 13.73 3.69 -4.70
C GLY A 23 13.55 2.27 -5.24
N GLY A 24 13.07 1.33 -4.41
CA GLY A 24 12.67 -0.01 -4.85
C GLY A 24 13.60 -1.15 -4.40
N ASP A 25 14.26 -1.03 -3.25
CA ASP A 25 15.07 -2.13 -2.70
C ASP A 25 14.21 -3.29 -2.17
N GLU A 26 13.64 -4.10 -3.05
CA GLU A 26 12.78 -5.22 -2.67
C GLU A 26 13.50 -6.37 -1.95
N LYS A 27 14.85 -6.39 -1.98
CA LYS A 27 15.65 -7.46 -1.36
C LYS A 27 15.48 -7.53 0.14
N ILE A 28 15.20 -6.38 0.78
CA ILE A 28 14.95 -6.29 2.22
C ILE A 28 13.82 -7.23 2.68
N ILE A 29 12.83 -7.53 1.84
CA ILE A 29 11.75 -8.46 2.19
C ILE A 29 12.33 -9.86 2.41
N ALA A 30 13.24 -10.30 1.55
CA ALA A 30 13.87 -11.62 1.68
C ALA A 30 14.76 -11.70 2.92
N ASP A 31 15.48 -10.62 3.25
CA ASP A 31 16.32 -10.55 4.44
C ASP A 31 15.48 -10.64 5.72
N ILE A 32 14.38 -9.88 5.79
CA ILE A 32 13.45 -9.91 6.93
C ILE A 32 12.77 -11.28 7.06
N VAL A 33 12.35 -11.89 5.94
CA VAL A 33 11.80 -13.25 5.92
C VAL A 33 12.81 -14.25 6.46
N GLY A 34 14.09 -14.15 6.10
CA GLY A 34 15.14 -15.02 6.64
C GLY A 34 15.29 -14.90 8.16
N VAL A 35 15.24 -13.68 8.70
CA VAL A 35 15.32 -13.45 10.16
C VAL A 35 14.08 -13.98 10.88
N LEU A 36 12.88 -13.74 10.32
CA LEU A 36 11.63 -14.23 10.89
C LEU A 36 11.54 -15.76 10.81
N GLY A 37 11.86 -16.39 9.68
CA GLY A 37 11.82 -17.83 9.53
C GLY A 37 12.79 -18.58 10.46
N ALA A 38 13.91 -17.95 10.81
CA ALA A 38 14.85 -18.50 11.79
C ALA A 38 14.36 -18.42 13.25
N SER A 39 13.41 -17.53 13.57
CA SER A 39 13.02 -17.20 14.95
C SER A 39 11.53 -17.44 15.29
N SER A 40 10.64 -17.31 14.30
CA SER A 40 9.21 -17.55 14.41
C SER A 40 8.56 -17.71 13.02
N GLN A 41 8.27 -18.95 12.64
CA GLN A 41 7.56 -19.24 11.39
C GLN A 41 6.17 -18.58 11.34
N THR A 42 5.44 -18.51 12.47
CA THR A 42 4.14 -17.83 12.53
C THR A 42 4.24 -16.35 12.19
N ALA A 43 5.29 -15.66 12.66
CA ALA A 43 5.51 -14.26 12.34
C ALA A 43 5.91 -14.06 10.88
N GLU A 44 6.70 -14.98 10.30
CA GLU A 44 7.06 -14.98 8.88
C GLU A 44 5.83 -15.05 7.97
N GLU A 45 4.94 -16.02 8.20
CA GLU A 45 3.72 -16.21 7.42
C GLU A 45 2.78 -15.00 7.53
N ALA A 46 2.65 -14.44 8.74
CA ALA A 46 1.88 -13.23 8.98
C ALA A 46 2.49 -12.02 8.24
N PHE A 47 3.82 -11.86 8.26
CA PHE A 47 4.52 -10.77 7.60
C PHE A 47 4.36 -10.81 6.08
N LEU A 48 4.55 -11.98 5.47
CA LEU A 48 4.35 -12.17 4.03
C LEU A 48 2.91 -11.86 3.62
N THR A 49 1.95 -12.27 4.44
CA THR A 49 0.52 -11.97 4.23
C THR A 49 0.28 -10.46 4.32
N ALA A 50 0.79 -9.80 5.35
CA ALA A 50 0.65 -8.36 5.55
C ALA A 50 1.26 -7.55 4.38
N ILE A 51 2.47 -7.90 3.94
CA ILE A 51 3.12 -7.28 2.76
C ILE A 51 2.21 -7.39 1.52
N ARG A 52 1.66 -8.58 1.26
CA ARG A 52 0.77 -8.81 0.11
C ARG A 52 -0.49 -7.96 0.20
N VAL A 53 -1.17 -7.96 1.36
CA VAL A 53 -2.40 -7.20 1.59
C VAL A 53 -2.16 -5.70 1.44
N ARG A 54 -1.07 -5.18 2.04
CA ARG A 54 -0.71 -3.76 1.95
C ARG A 54 -0.39 -3.33 0.52
N ARG A 55 0.41 -4.09 -0.22
CA ARG A 55 0.70 -3.82 -1.64
C ARG A 55 -0.58 -3.80 -2.48
N ALA A 56 -1.49 -4.76 -2.26
CA ALA A 56 -2.78 -4.77 -2.94
C ALA A 56 -3.63 -3.54 -2.58
N ASN A 57 -3.66 -3.16 -1.30
CA ASN A 57 -4.38 -1.97 -0.83
C ASN A 57 -3.83 -0.67 -1.43
N ILE A 58 -2.51 -0.53 -1.54
CA ILE A 58 -1.86 0.63 -2.18
C ILE A 58 -2.31 0.74 -3.64
N LYS A 59 -2.26 -0.37 -4.40
CA LYS A 59 -2.72 -0.39 -5.80
C LYS A 59 -4.21 -0.05 -5.93
N ALA A 60 -5.04 -0.62 -5.06
CA ALA A 60 -6.48 -0.34 -5.05
C ALA A 60 -6.78 1.14 -4.71
N ARG A 61 -6.05 1.72 -3.75
CA ARG A 61 -6.17 3.14 -3.41
C ARG A 61 -5.70 4.06 -4.54
N ALA A 62 -4.63 3.71 -5.24
CA ALA A 62 -4.16 4.46 -6.40
C ALA A 62 -5.24 4.52 -7.49
N LEU A 63 -5.84 3.38 -7.83
CA LEU A 63 -6.95 3.29 -8.77
C LEU A 63 -8.16 4.13 -8.33
N LEU A 64 -8.53 4.05 -7.05
CA LEU A 64 -9.66 4.83 -6.52
C LEU A 64 -9.39 6.34 -6.61
N MET A 65 -8.18 6.78 -6.28
CA MET A 65 -7.79 8.19 -6.39
C MET A 65 -7.78 8.70 -7.83
N GLU A 66 -7.32 7.88 -8.78
CA GLU A 66 -7.37 8.20 -10.20
C GLU A 66 -8.81 8.43 -10.67
N ARG A 67 -9.72 7.51 -10.36
CA ARG A 67 -11.15 7.65 -10.70
C ARG A 67 -11.79 8.87 -10.04
N ALA A 68 -11.46 9.14 -8.77
CA ALA A 68 -11.97 10.29 -8.06
C ALA A 68 -11.50 11.62 -8.68
N ARG A 69 -10.24 11.69 -9.14
CA ARG A 69 -9.71 12.86 -9.85
C ARG A 69 -10.39 13.06 -11.20
N ALA A 70 -10.58 11.99 -11.97
CA ALA A 70 -11.29 12.04 -13.25
C ALA A 70 -12.74 12.54 -13.07
N PHE A 71 -13.45 12.02 -12.08
CA PHE A 71 -14.81 12.46 -11.76
C PHE A 71 -14.85 13.96 -11.39
N LYS A 72 -13.93 14.43 -10.54
CA LYS A 72 -13.86 15.87 -10.19
C LYS A 72 -13.60 16.75 -11.42
N ALA A 73 -12.65 16.37 -12.27
CA ALA A 73 -12.33 17.10 -13.49
C ALA A 73 -13.55 17.17 -14.44
N GLU A 74 -14.31 16.09 -14.56
CA GLU A 74 -15.53 16.05 -15.37
C GLU A 74 -16.63 16.97 -14.80
N GLN A 75 -16.79 17.02 -13.47
CA GLN A 75 -17.73 17.92 -12.82
C GLN A 75 -17.34 19.39 -12.97
N GLU A 76 -16.05 19.70 -12.85
CA GLU A 76 -15.52 21.06 -13.06
C GLU A 76 -15.71 21.50 -14.53
N ALA A 77 -15.50 20.60 -15.50
CA ALA A 77 -15.77 20.87 -16.90
C ALA A 77 -17.26 21.14 -17.18
N LYS A 78 -18.17 20.38 -16.57
CA LYS A 78 -19.63 20.58 -16.69
C LYS A 78 -20.10 21.86 -15.97
N ALA A 79 -19.46 22.24 -14.87
CA ALA A 79 -19.74 23.48 -14.15
C ALA A 79 -19.18 24.72 -14.87
N GLY A 80 -18.08 24.58 -15.62
CA GLY A 80 -17.54 25.63 -16.49
C GLY A 80 -18.39 25.84 -17.75
N ALA A 81 -18.87 24.76 -18.37
CA ALA A 81 -19.73 24.82 -19.55
C ALA A 81 -21.12 25.43 -19.26
N SER A 82 -21.61 25.34 -18.02
CA SER A 82 -22.87 25.96 -17.59
C SER A 82 -22.75 27.43 -17.16
N LYS A 83 -21.53 28.00 -17.18
CA LYS A 83 -21.25 29.41 -16.81
C LYS A 83 -20.89 30.32 -17.99
N GLN A 84 -20.99 29.87 -19.23
CA GLN A 84 -20.96 30.76 -20.40
C GLN A 84 -22.39 31.03 -20.90
N PRO A 85 -23.05 32.11 -20.44
CA PRO A 85 -24.07 32.79 -21.22
C PRO A 85 -23.43 33.91 -22.05
N GLU A 86 -23.78 33.90 -23.34
CA GLU A 86 -23.73 34.97 -24.37
C GLU A 86 -22.40 35.66 -24.71
#